data_AF-A0A1B6GMG9-F1
#
_entry.id   AF-A0A1B6GMG9-F1
#
_cell.length_a   1.000
_cell.length_b   1.000
_cell.length_c   1.000
_cell.angle_alpha   90.00
_cell.angle_beta   90.00
_cell.angle_gamma   90.00
#
_symmetry.space_group_name_H-M   'P 1'
#
loop_
_entity.id
_entity.type
_entity.pdbx_description
1 polymer ?
#
loop_
_entity_poly.entity_id
_entity_poly.type
_entity_poly.pdbx_seq_one_letter_code
_entity_poly.pdbx_strand_id
1 'polypeptide(L)'
;TANGTRPGSEKALSQVTVAQALNIKFTAATGRPLSEDNLRFLAEKAFRAQHTDYNSLSLSWSQFCKEPLPERNFTFWEWFYAVMKLTREHLKGPWMDGLIMGFVRKRQAEEMLSSCASGTFLLRFSDSEPGGVTIAWVGGESSEVFMLQPFTSKDFTIRSLADRISDLPHLVNLYPDICKVTAFSKYYTPFTENQPTSNNGYVKPLLVTHIPGMGGQPGSNINSYPNTPQTMFQPQSPDTASVMSDPVSYHSVLEL
;
A
#
# COMPACT_ATOMS: atom_id res chain seq x y z
N THR A 1 -26.56 -6.38 53.62
CA THR A 1 -26.95 -6.94 52.30
C THR A 1 -26.22 -6.18 51.22
N ALA A 2 -25.05 -6.67 50.82
CA ALA A 2 -24.21 -6.03 49.80
C ALA A 2 -24.67 -6.48 48.41
N ASN A 3 -25.07 -5.52 47.58
CA ASN A 3 -25.50 -5.72 46.20
C ASN A 3 -24.23 -5.83 45.34
N GLY A 4 -23.83 -7.05 45.01
CA GLY A 4 -22.69 -7.34 44.12
C GLY A 4 -23.12 -7.33 42.67
N THR A 5 -23.04 -6.16 42.02
CA THR A 5 -23.18 -6.04 40.56
C THR A 5 -22.02 -6.79 39.91
N ARG A 6 -22.29 -7.91 39.23
CA ARG A 6 -21.29 -8.64 38.44
C ARG A 6 -20.78 -7.75 37.31
N PRO A 7 -19.46 -7.66 37.05
CA PRO A 7 -18.95 -6.99 35.87
C PRO A 7 -19.42 -7.77 34.62
N GLY A 8 -19.94 -7.04 33.63
CA GLY A 8 -20.56 -7.60 32.44
C GLY A 8 -19.65 -8.60 31.73
N SER A 9 -20.13 -9.84 31.57
CA SER A 9 -19.45 -10.87 30.77
C SER A 9 -19.27 -10.35 29.35
N GLU A 10 -18.03 -10.14 28.94
CA GLU A 10 -17.70 -9.74 27.59
C GLU A 10 -18.17 -10.83 26.61
N LYS A 11 -18.94 -10.45 25.58
CA LYS A 11 -19.38 -11.40 24.55
C LYS A 11 -18.14 -11.86 23.78
N ALA A 12 -17.83 -13.15 23.88
CA ALA A 12 -16.81 -13.79 23.07
C ALA A 12 -17.48 -14.41 21.83
N LEU A 13 -16.93 -14.15 20.65
CA LEU A 13 -17.46 -14.63 19.36
C LEU A 13 -16.58 -15.74 18.81
N SER A 14 -17.21 -16.77 18.24
CA SER A 14 -16.49 -17.83 17.53
C SER A 14 -15.88 -17.30 16.21
N GLN A 15 -14.78 -17.92 15.77
CA GLN A 15 -14.15 -17.59 14.48
C GLN A 15 -15.12 -17.71 13.30
N VAL A 16 -15.93 -18.78 13.28
CA VAL A 16 -16.92 -19.01 12.23
C VAL A 16 -17.93 -17.86 12.16
N THR A 17 -18.46 -17.43 13.32
CA THR A 17 -19.42 -16.31 13.38
C THR A 17 -18.78 -15.00 12.92
N VAL A 18 -17.55 -14.71 13.34
CA VAL A 18 -16.83 -13.50 12.93
C VAL A 18 -16.55 -13.52 11.43
N ALA A 19 -16.04 -14.62 10.89
CA ALA A 19 -15.75 -14.77 9.46
C ALA A 19 -17.01 -14.59 8.60
N GLN A 20 -18.13 -15.21 8.98
CA GLN A 20 -19.41 -15.04 8.31
C GLN A 20 -19.89 -13.58 8.34
N ALA A 21 -19.82 -12.93 9.50
CA ALA A 21 -20.22 -11.53 9.63
C ALA A 21 -19.35 -10.58 8.78
N LEU A 22 -18.03 -10.80 8.76
CA LEU A 22 -17.10 -10.05 7.91
C LEU A 22 -17.41 -10.27 6.43
N ASN A 23 -17.64 -11.52 6.01
CA ASN A 23 -17.99 -11.84 4.63
C ASN A 23 -19.29 -11.17 4.18
N ILE A 24 -20.36 -11.28 4.98
CA ILE A 24 -21.65 -10.65 4.69
C ILE A 24 -21.47 -9.15 4.53
N LYS A 25 -20.78 -8.52 5.48
CA LYS A 25 -20.57 -7.07 5.47
C LYS A 25 -19.74 -6.61 4.28
N PHE A 26 -18.66 -7.33 3.96
CA PHE A 26 -17.79 -7.02 2.84
C PHE A 26 -18.50 -7.22 1.50
N THR A 27 -19.23 -8.32 1.34
CA THR A 27 -20.02 -8.63 0.14
C THR A 27 -21.08 -7.56 -0.10
N ALA A 28 -21.83 -7.17 0.95
CA ALA A 28 -22.84 -6.13 0.83
C ALA A 28 -22.26 -4.78 0.38
N ALA A 29 -21.03 -4.46 0.80
CA ALA A 29 -20.38 -3.20 0.42
C ALA A 29 -19.71 -3.24 -0.97
N THR A 30 -19.17 -4.40 -1.38
CA THR A 30 -18.26 -4.49 -2.54
C THR A 30 -18.82 -5.31 -3.71
N GLY A 31 -19.89 -6.08 -3.49
CA GLY A 31 -20.57 -6.87 -4.52
C GLY A 31 -20.00 -8.28 -4.75
N ARG A 32 -18.84 -8.63 -4.16
CA ARG A 32 -18.23 -9.96 -4.29
C ARG A 32 -17.80 -10.50 -2.91
N PRO A 33 -18.06 -11.79 -2.61
CA PRO A 33 -17.65 -12.39 -1.35
C PRO A 33 -16.14 -12.55 -1.22
N LEU A 34 -15.70 -12.67 0.02
CA LEU A 34 -14.32 -13.02 0.37
C LEU A 34 -14.10 -14.50 0.06
N SER A 35 -12.92 -14.84 -0.49
CA SER A 35 -12.52 -16.24 -0.64
C SER A 35 -12.14 -16.85 0.70
N GLU A 36 -11.99 -18.18 0.74
CA GLU A 36 -11.56 -18.90 1.94
C GLU A 36 -10.20 -18.39 2.47
N ASP A 37 -9.24 -18.18 1.56
CA ASP A 37 -7.93 -17.62 1.94
C ASP A 37 -8.04 -16.22 2.54
N ASN A 38 -8.98 -15.41 2.04
CA ASN A 38 -9.21 -14.06 2.56
C ASN A 38 -9.81 -14.13 3.98
N LEU A 39 -10.74 -15.06 4.22
CA LEU A 39 -11.34 -15.29 5.54
C LEU A 39 -10.32 -15.83 6.53
N ARG A 40 -9.45 -16.75 6.11
CA ARG A 40 -8.35 -17.27 6.91
C ARG A 40 -7.39 -16.17 7.34
N PHE A 41 -6.98 -15.32 6.40
CA PHE A 41 -6.15 -14.15 6.70
C PHE A 41 -6.80 -13.25 7.74
N LEU A 42 -8.08 -12.93 7.56
CA LEU A 42 -8.83 -12.04 8.46
C LEU A 42 -8.97 -12.64 9.85
N ALA A 43 -9.22 -13.95 9.95
CA ALA A 43 -9.24 -14.64 11.23
C ALA A 43 -7.88 -14.57 11.93
N GLU A 44 -6.81 -14.93 11.25
CA GLU A 44 -5.45 -14.86 11.82
C GLU A 44 -5.10 -13.44 12.30
N LYS A 45 -5.51 -12.41 11.54
CA LYS A 45 -5.30 -11.00 11.91
C LYS A 45 -6.15 -10.56 13.10
N ALA A 46 -7.44 -10.91 13.12
CA ALA A 46 -8.37 -10.51 14.18
C ALA A 46 -8.05 -11.20 15.51
N PHE A 47 -7.75 -12.50 15.46
CA PHE A 47 -7.45 -13.33 16.63
C PHE A 47 -6.01 -13.20 17.11
N ARG A 48 -5.16 -12.47 16.36
CA ARG A 48 -3.73 -12.29 16.65
C ARG A 48 -2.98 -13.61 16.80
N ALA A 49 -3.45 -14.67 16.14
CA ALA A 49 -2.95 -16.04 16.24
C ALA A 49 -2.60 -16.59 14.86
N GLN A 50 -1.37 -17.07 14.71
CA GLN A 50 -0.91 -17.74 13.50
C GLN A 50 -0.98 -19.25 13.71
N HIS A 51 -1.53 -19.99 12.73
CA HIS A 51 -1.46 -21.46 12.68
C HIS A 51 -1.98 -22.20 13.94
N THR A 52 -3.13 -21.82 14.47
CA THR A 52 -3.77 -22.53 15.61
C THR A 52 -5.08 -23.15 15.17
N ASP A 53 -5.48 -24.27 15.78
CA ASP A 53 -6.84 -24.81 15.63
C ASP A 53 -7.86 -23.76 16.09
N TYR A 54 -8.46 -23.05 15.14
CA TYR A 54 -9.33 -21.91 15.41
C TYR A 54 -10.67 -22.30 16.05
N ASN A 55 -10.99 -23.59 16.07
CA ASN A 55 -12.24 -24.12 16.63
C ASN A 55 -12.39 -23.85 18.14
N SER A 56 -11.30 -23.62 18.87
CA SER A 56 -11.34 -23.31 20.31
C SER A 56 -11.01 -21.85 20.64
N LEU A 57 -10.70 -21.01 19.65
CA LEU A 57 -10.37 -19.62 19.87
C LEU A 57 -11.64 -18.75 19.88
N SER A 58 -11.82 -18.00 20.95
CA SER A 58 -12.89 -17.02 21.08
C SER A 58 -12.32 -15.61 20.99
N LEU A 59 -12.90 -14.77 20.13
CA LEU A 59 -12.51 -13.37 20.00
C LEU A 59 -13.34 -12.51 20.95
N SER A 60 -12.69 -11.75 21.83
CA SER A 60 -13.41 -10.78 22.66
C SER A 60 -13.86 -9.58 21.82
N TRP A 61 -14.91 -8.89 22.26
CA TRP A 61 -15.35 -7.65 21.63
C TRP A 61 -14.26 -6.57 21.70
N SER A 62 -13.51 -6.48 22.82
CA SER A 62 -12.39 -5.57 22.98
C SER A 62 -11.33 -5.79 21.91
N GLN A 63 -10.91 -7.03 21.67
CA GLN A 63 -9.91 -7.37 20.66
C GLN A 63 -10.36 -7.02 19.25
N PHE A 64 -11.66 -7.13 18.96
CA PHE A 64 -12.22 -6.85 17.64
C PHE A 64 -12.26 -5.34 17.31
N CYS A 65 -12.68 -4.49 18.25
CA CYS A 65 -12.96 -3.08 17.93
C CYS A 65 -12.50 -2.03 18.94
N LYS A 66 -11.87 -2.40 20.06
CA LYS A 66 -11.41 -1.42 21.07
C LYS A 66 -9.91 -1.41 21.26
N GLU A 67 -9.29 -2.59 21.21
CA GLU A 67 -7.86 -2.74 21.38
C GLU A 67 -7.13 -2.59 20.04
N PRO A 68 -6.07 -1.79 19.99
CA PRO A 68 -5.26 -1.68 18.79
C PRO A 68 -4.62 -3.02 18.42
N LEU A 69 -4.35 -3.21 17.13
CA LEU A 69 -3.54 -4.33 16.66
C LEU A 69 -2.10 -4.22 17.21
N PRO A 70 -1.40 -5.34 17.41
CA PRO A 70 0.01 -5.32 17.84
C PRO A 70 0.85 -4.40 16.95
N GLU A 71 1.67 -3.55 17.56
CA GLU A 71 2.55 -2.59 16.88
C GLU A 71 1.82 -1.54 16.02
N ARG A 72 0.52 -1.35 16.23
CA ARG A 72 -0.31 -0.37 15.51
C ARG A 72 -1.08 0.54 16.45
N ASN A 73 -1.54 1.65 15.90
CA ASN A 73 -2.37 2.65 16.59
C ASN A 73 -3.85 2.57 16.19
N PHE A 74 -4.27 1.50 15.51
CA PHE A 74 -5.64 1.27 15.06
C PHE A 74 -6.08 -0.15 15.39
N THR A 75 -7.38 -0.32 15.59
CA THR A 75 -8.04 -1.61 15.86
C THR A 75 -8.22 -2.44 14.59
N PHE A 76 -8.51 -3.73 14.75
CA PHE A 76 -8.84 -4.59 13.60
C PHE A 76 -10.03 -4.04 12.80
N TRP A 77 -11.09 -3.64 13.49
CA TRP A 77 -12.29 -3.12 12.84
C TRP A 77 -12.05 -1.85 12.04
N GLU A 78 -11.30 -0.89 12.57
CA GLU A 78 -10.97 0.35 11.86
C GLU A 78 -10.21 0.06 10.56
N TRP A 79 -9.22 -0.82 10.64
CA TRP A 79 -8.47 -1.26 9.46
C TRP A 79 -9.37 -1.96 8.43
N PHE A 80 -10.17 -2.93 8.87
CA PHE A 80 -11.06 -3.68 7.99
C PHE A 80 -12.11 -2.77 7.33
N TYR A 81 -12.68 -1.85 8.10
CA TYR A 81 -13.64 -0.87 7.61
C TYR A 81 -13.00 0.07 6.59
N ALA A 82 -11.77 0.53 6.83
CA ALA A 82 -11.04 1.39 5.89
C ALA A 82 -10.76 0.67 4.56
N VAL A 83 -10.36 -0.61 4.60
CA VAL A 83 -10.18 -1.45 3.42
C VAL A 83 -11.49 -1.64 2.65
N MET A 84 -12.58 -1.96 3.36
CA MET A 84 -13.91 -2.12 2.76
C MET A 84 -14.39 -0.81 2.11
N LYS A 85 -14.15 0.33 2.77
CA LYS A 85 -14.47 1.67 2.24
C LYS A 85 -13.68 1.98 0.97
N LEU A 86 -12.36 1.78 1.00
CA LEU A 86 -11.49 1.94 -0.17
C LEU A 86 -11.98 1.09 -1.34
N THR A 87 -12.30 -0.17 -1.06
CA THR A 87 -12.74 -1.12 -2.08
C THR A 87 -14.06 -0.68 -2.71
N ARG A 88 -15.05 -0.32 -1.88
CA ARG A 88 -16.35 0.17 -2.34
C ARG A 88 -16.24 1.43 -3.21
N GLU A 89 -15.40 2.37 -2.81
CA GLU A 89 -15.36 3.71 -3.43
C GLU A 89 -14.45 3.76 -4.67
N HIS A 90 -13.34 3.04 -4.67
CA HIS A 90 -12.31 3.19 -5.71
C HIS A 90 -11.97 1.90 -6.46
N LEU A 91 -12.19 0.72 -5.86
CA LEU A 91 -11.69 -0.55 -6.39
C LEU A 91 -12.80 -1.56 -6.72
N LYS A 92 -14.07 -1.13 -6.73
CA LYS A 92 -15.23 -2.03 -6.81
C LYS A 92 -15.21 -2.90 -8.06
N GLY A 93 -14.95 -2.28 -9.23
CA GLY A 93 -14.85 -3.00 -10.51
C GLY A 93 -13.76 -4.08 -10.48
N PRO A 94 -12.48 -3.70 -10.30
CA PRO A 94 -11.38 -4.67 -10.24
C PRO A 94 -11.56 -5.75 -9.17
N TRP A 95 -12.18 -5.42 -8.02
CA TRP A 95 -12.51 -6.39 -6.98
C TRP A 95 -13.55 -7.41 -7.46
N MET A 96 -14.65 -6.95 -8.06
CA MET A 96 -15.73 -7.81 -8.56
C MET A 96 -15.24 -8.79 -9.64
N ASP A 97 -14.29 -8.37 -10.47
CA ASP A 97 -13.66 -9.23 -11.48
C ASP A 97 -12.61 -10.19 -10.90
N GLY A 98 -12.30 -10.09 -9.62
CA GLY A 98 -11.26 -10.92 -8.99
C GLY A 98 -9.83 -10.54 -9.36
N LEU A 99 -9.59 -9.32 -9.84
CA LEU A 99 -8.25 -8.83 -10.19
C LEU A 99 -7.42 -8.40 -8.96
N ILE A 100 -8.09 -8.27 -7.81
CA ILE A 100 -7.46 -7.92 -6.54
C ILE A 100 -7.47 -9.16 -5.64
N MET A 101 -6.28 -9.62 -5.27
CA MET A 101 -6.11 -10.72 -4.32
C MET A 101 -6.51 -10.30 -2.91
N GLY A 102 -6.23 -9.05 -2.55
CA GLY A 102 -6.79 -8.39 -1.37
C GLY A 102 -6.08 -8.78 -0.08
N PHE A 103 -6.58 -9.81 0.60
CA PHE A 103 -6.17 -10.14 1.96
C PHE A 103 -4.99 -11.14 1.98
N VAL A 104 -3.77 -10.62 1.76
CA VAL A 104 -2.53 -11.41 1.71
C VAL A 104 -1.39 -10.70 2.44
N ARG A 105 -0.62 -11.47 3.23
CA ARG A 105 0.52 -10.94 3.99
C ARG A 105 1.67 -10.55 3.07
N LYS A 106 2.51 -9.63 3.54
CA LYS A 106 3.78 -9.29 2.89
C LYS A 106 4.59 -10.55 2.53
N ARG A 107 4.91 -11.37 3.53
CA ARG A 107 5.69 -12.61 3.33
C ARG A 107 5.05 -13.59 2.36
N GLN A 108 3.74 -13.80 2.46
CA GLN A 108 3.02 -14.70 1.55
C GLN A 108 3.07 -14.19 0.10
N ALA A 109 2.93 -12.88 -0.12
CA ALA A 109 3.08 -12.29 -1.44
C ALA A 109 4.50 -12.46 -2.01
N GLU A 110 5.53 -12.32 -1.17
CA GLU A 110 6.93 -12.57 -1.56
C GLU A 110 7.14 -14.03 -1.97
N GLU A 111 6.64 -14.97 -1.17
CA GLU A 111 6.73 -16.41 -1.46
C GLU A 111 6.00 -16.75 -2.79
N MET A 112 4.80 -16.22 -3.01
CA MET A 112 4.02 -16.44 -4.23
C MET A 112 4.72 -15.90 -5.49
N LEU A 113 5.34 -14.71 -5.39
CA LEU A 113 5.98 -14.05 -6.52
C LEU A 113 7.40 -14.56 -6.80
N SER A 114 8.11 -15.11 -5.80
CA SER A 114 9.50 -15.56 -5.97
C SER A 114 9.69 -16.69 -6.99
N SER A 115 8.63 -17.42 -7.31
CA SER A 115 8.62 -18.49 -8.33
C SER A 115 8.00 -18.05 -9.67
N CYS A 116 7.61 -16.78 -9.81
CA CYS A 116 6.97 -16.25 -11.00
C CYS A 116 7.97 -15.58 -11.96
N ALA A 117 7.59 -15.42 -13.22
CA ALA A 117 8.38 -14.69 -14.21
C ALA A 117 8.46 -13.18 -13.87
N SER A 118 9.62 -12.56 -14.17
CA SER A 118 9.84 -11.13 -13.99
C SER A 118 8.72 -10.29 -14.63
N GLY A 119 8.23 -9.30 -13.89
CA GLY A 119 7.09 -8.47 -14.23
C GLY A 119 5.73 -9.01 -13.82
N THR A 120 5.67 -10.20 -13.19
CA THR A 120 4.44 -10.69 -12.55
C THR A 120 4.15 -9.89 -11.28
N PHE A 121 2.90 -9.48 -11.09
CA PHE A 121 2.48 -8.65 -9.97
C PHE A 121 1.16 -9.10 -9.36
N LEU A 122 0.91 -8.72 -8.10
CA LEU A 122 -0.36 -8.90 -7.43
C LEU A 122 -0.74 -7.67 -6.60
N LEU A 123 -2.03 -7.55 -6.33
CA LEU A 123 -2.62 -6.46 -5.55
C LEU A 123 -3.07 -6.98 -4.19
N ARG A 124 -2.54 -6.38 -3.13
CA ARG A 124 -2.90 -6.73 -1.74
C ARG A 124 -3.19 -5.48 -0.91
N PHE A 125 -4.05 -5.61 0.08
CA PHE A 125 -4.29 -4.56 1.06
C PHE A 125 -3.11 -4.44 2.00
N SER A 126 -2.76 -3.20 2.35
CA SER A 126 -1.68 -2.92 3.28
C SER A 126 -2.07 -3.37 4.67
N ASP A 127 -1.16 -4.07 5.33
CA ASP A 127 -1.32 -4.40 6.74
C ASP A 127 -1.18 -3.16 7.61
N SER A 128 -0.22 -2.28 7.28
CA SER A 128 0.24 -1.13 8.08
C SER A 128 -0.50 0.17 7.81
N GLU A 129 -1.10 0.30 6.63
CA GLU A 129 -1.81 1.51 6.22
C GLU A 129 -3.32 1.21 6.11
N PRO A 130 -4.16 1.68 7.04
CA PRO A 130 -5.60 1.52 6.96
C PRO A 130 -6.17 2.08 5.65
N GLY A 131 -6.86 1.24 4.89
CA GLY A 131 -7.38 1.66 3.59
C GLY A 131 -6.28 1.92 2.55
N GLY A 132 -5.12 1.28 2.70
CA GLY A 132 -4.07 1.23 1.68
C GLY A 132 -4.15 -0.03 0.83
N VAL A 133 -3.85 0.07 -0.46
CA VAL A 133 -3.59 -1.05 -1.38
C VAL A 133 -2.20 -0.91 -1.99
N THR A 134 -1.43 -1.98 -2.02
CA THR A 134 -0.06 -2.01 -2.56
C THR A 134 0.05 -2.98 -3.74
N ILE A 135 0.99 -2.68 -4.62
CA ILE A 135 1.39 -3.53 -5.74
C ILE A 135 2.69 -4.21 -5.34
N ALA A 136 2.68 -5.53 -5.29
CA ALA A 136 3.90 -6.34 -5.18
C ALA A 136 4.23 -6.93 -6.54
N TRP A 137 5.48 -6.89 -6.97
CA TRP A 137 5.91 -7.48 -8.23
C TRP A 137 7.30 -8.09 -8.14
N VAL A 138 7.56 -9.09 -8.97
CA VAL A 138 8.91 -9.63 -9.17
C VAL A 138 9.62 -8.82 -10.26
N GLY A 139 10.86 -8.41 -10.01
CA GLY A 139 11.64 -7.61 -10.93
C GLY A 139 13.14 -7.89 -10.87
N GLY A 140 13.89 -7.27 -11.77
CA GLY A 140 15.34 -7.42 -11.86
C GLY A 140 15.79 -8.77 -12.44
N GLU A 141 17.11 -8.94 -12.56
CA GLU A 141 17.75 -10.18 -13.03
C GLU A 141 17.74 -11.28 -11.95
N SER A 142 17.68 -10.88 -10.67
CA SER A 142 17.71 -11.76 -9.50
C SER A 142 16.34 -12.28 -9.05
N SER A 143 15.26 -11.97 -9.76
CA SER A 143 13.88 -12.31 -9.38
C SER A 143 13.50 -11.80 -7.97
N GLU A 144 13.96 -10.59 -7.63
CA GLU A 144 13.65 -9.96 -6.35
C GLU A 144 12.20 -9.43 -6.34
N VAL A 145 11.54 -9.53 -5.18
CA VAL A 145 10.17 -9.04 -5.00
C VAL A 145 10.20 -7.63 -4.42
N PHE A 146 9.61 -6.69 -5.14
CA PHE A 146 9.45 -5.31 -4.74
C PHE A 146 8.01 -5.01 -4.33
N MET A 147 7.81 -4.00 -3.47
CA MET A 147 6.48 -3.54 -3.07
C MET A 147 6.41 -2.02 -3.13
N LEU A 148 5.41 -1.51 -3.82
CA LEU A 148 5.15 -0.07 -3.84
C LEU A 148 4.62 0.41 -2.48
N GLN A 149 4.86 1.68 -2.20
CA GLN A 149 4.16 2.36 -1.11
C GLN A 149 2.63 2.21 -1.32
N PRO A 150 1.85 1.89 -0.27
CA PRO A 150 0.42 1.73 -0.42
C PRO A 150 -0.27 2.99 -0.93
N PHE A 151 -1.15 2.83 -1.91
CA PHE A 151 -2.04 3.86 -2.40
C PHE A 151 -3.30 3.90 -1.54
N THR A 152 -3.73 5.11 -1.21
CA THR A 152 -4.91 5.39 -0.39
C THR A 152 -6.01 6.03 -1.22
N SER A 153 -7.17 6.28 -0.59
CA SER A 153 -8.26 7.03 -1.23
C SER A 153 -7.80 8.39 -1.74
N LYS A 154 -6.81 9.05 -1.11
CA LYS A 154 -6.30 10.36 -1.57
C LYS A 154 -5.60 10.21 -2.92
N ASP A 155 -4.78 9.18 -3.07
CA ASP A 155 -4.06 8.88 -4.32
C ASP A 155 -5.00 8.60 -5.49
N PHE A 156 -6.14 7.94 -5.22
CA PHE A 156 -7.15 7.62 -6.22
C PHE A 156 -8.03 8.80 -6.64
N THR A 157 -8.09 9.87 -5.84
CA THR A 157 -8.71 11.14 -6.30
C THR A 157 -7.87 11.83 -7.37
N ILE A 158 -6.57 11.54 -7.43
CA ILE A 158 -5.64 12.11 -8.41
C ILE A 158 -5.58 11.24 -9.67
N ARG A 159 -5.42 9.92 -9.50
CA ARG A 159 -5.29 8.96 -10.60
C ARG A 159 -5.73 7.56 -10.16
N SER A 160 -6.56 6.91 -10.98
CA SER A 160 -7.13 5.60 -10.67
C SER A 160 -6.06 4.51 -10.54
N LEU A 161 -6.38 3.41 -9.83
CA LEU A 161 -5.46 2.27 -9.72
C LEU A 161 -5.08 1.70 -11.10
N ALA A 162 -6.06 1.58 -12.01
CA ALA A 162 -5.84 1.01 -13.34
C ALA A 162 -4.88 1.86 -14.18
N ASP A 163 -5.05 3.19 -14.15
CA ASP A 163 -4.15 4.10 -14.86
C ASP A 163 -2.74 4.05 -14.27
N ARG A 164 -2.60 3.97 -12.94
CA ARG A 164 -1.29 3.79 -12.28
C ARG A 164 -0.63 2.49 -12.70
N ILE A 165 -1.38 1.39 -12.79
CA ILE A 165 -0.88 0.10 -13.29
C ILE A 165 -0.45 0.21 -14.76
N SER A 166 -1.20 0.95 -15.57
CA SER A 166 -0.86 1.21 -16.97
C SER A 166 0.45 1.97 -17.13
N ASP A 167 0.69 2.98 -16.29
CA ASP A 167 1.89 3.83 -16.33
C ASP A 167 3.20 3.06 -16.04
N LEU A 168 3.11 1.90 -15.38
CA LEU A 168 4.25 1.14 -14.88
C LEU A 168 4.64 0.03 -15.88
N PRO A 169 5.71 0.20 -16.69
CA PRO A 169 6.05 -0.74 -17.76
C PRO A 169 6.59 -2.08 -17.26
N HIS A 170 7.18 -2.12 -16.07
CA HIS A 170 7.68 -3.34 -15.43
C HIS A 170 6.57 -4.28 -14.96
N LEU A 171 5.32 -3.81 -14.87
CA LEU A 171 4.17 -4.67 -14.60
C LEU A 171 3.68 -5.26 -15.93
N VAL A 172 3.75 -6.58 -16.06
CA VAL A 172 3.44 -7.30 -17.30
C VAL A 172 2.24 -8.21 -17.12
N ASN A 173 2.28 -9.11 -16.13
CA ASN A 173 1.24 -10.10 -15.88
C ASN A 173 0.70 -9.96 -14.46
N LEU A 174 -0.61 -9.85 -14.32
CA LEU A 174 -1.29 -10.03 -13.04
C LEU A 174 -1.23 -11.52 -12.68
N TYR A 175 -0.85 -11.82 -11.44
CA TYR A 175 -0.74 -13.18 -10.94
C TYR A 175 -2.05 -13.99 -11.14
N PRO A 176 -1.96 -15.28 -11.54
CA PRO A 176 -0.71 -15.99 -11.82
C PRO A 176 -0.14 -15.70 -13.21
N ASP A 177 -0.98 -15.52 -14.23
CA ASP A 177 -0.53 -15.34 -15.62
C ASP A 177 -1.59 -14.66 -16.50
N ILE A 178 -2.06 -13.48 -16.07
CA ILE A 178 -3.06 -12.70 -16.81
C ILE A 178 -2.38 -11.43 -17.33
N CYS A 179 -2.31 -11.25 -18.66
CA CYS A 179 -1.74 -10.03 -19.24
C CYS A 179 -2.40 -8.76 -18.64
N LYS A 180 -1.57 -7.82 -18.18
CA LYS A 180 -2.00 -6.55 -17.55
C LYS A 180 -3.05 -5.80 -18.36
N VAL A 181 -2.86 -5.72 -19.68
CA VAL A 181 -3.79 -5.03 -20.58
C VAL A 181 -5.13 -5.75 -20.63
N THR A 182 -5.13 -7.08 -20.68
CA THR A 182 -6.37 -7.88 -20.64
C THR A 182 -7.10 -7.70 -19.32
N ALA A 183 -6.36 -7.64 -18.20
CA ALA A 183 -6.93 -7.45 -16.88
C ALA A 183 -7.53 -6.03 -16.69
N PHE A 184 -6.80 -4.97 -17.06
CA PHE A 184 -7.13 -3.60 -16.63
C PHE A 184 -7.59 -2.66 -17.74
N SER A 185 -7.52 -3.01 -19.02
CA SER A 185 -7.84 -2.09 -20.13
C SER A 185 -9.21 -1.43 -20.03
N LYS A 186 -10.23 -2.19 -19.62
CA LYS A 186 -11.60 -1.65 -19.43
C LYS A 186 -11.73 -0.63 -18.30
N TYR A 187 -10.72 -0.53 -17.44
CA TYR A 187 -10.67 0.42 -16.32
C TYR A 187 -9.77 1.62 -16.60
N TYR A 188 -9.09 1.66 -17.75
CA TYR A 188 -8.28 2.81 -18.13
C TYR A 188 -9.17 4.01 -18.41
N THR A 189 -8.76 5.17 -17.91
CA THR A 189 -9.39 6.43 -18.27
C THR A 189 -9.14 6.66 -19.75
N PRO A 190 -10.20 6.78 -20.60
CA PRO A 190 -10.00 7.03 -22.02
C PRO A 190 -9.14 8.27 -22.20
N PHE A 191 -8.07 8.14 -22.98
CA PHE A 191 -7.30 9.30 -23.40
C PHE A 191 -8.23 10.18 -24.24
N THR A 192 -8.70 11.28 -23.66
CA THR A 192 -9.52 12.25 -24.40
C THR A 192 -8.57 13.09 -25.23
N GLU A 193 -8.22 12.56 -26.41
CA GLU A 193 -7.50 13.29 -27.47
C GLU A 193 -8.24 14.59 -27.86
N ASN A 194 -9.56 14.63 -27.60
CA ASN A 194 -10.45 15.77 -27.83
C ASN A 194 -10.83 16.54 -26.55
N GLN A 195 -9.93 16.76 -25.59
CA GLN A 195 -10.12 17.98 -24.80
C GLN A 195 -9.93 19.14 -25.78
N PRO A 196 -10.93 20.02 -25.98
CA PRO A 196 -10.67 21.23 -26.76
C PRO A 196 -9.46 21.86 -26.11
N THR A 197 -8.37 22.01 -26.88
CA THR A 197 -7.37 23.01 -26.54
C THR A 197 -8.20 24.23 -26.23
N SER A 198 -8.17 24.69 -24.98
CA SER A 198 -8.78 25.97 -24.65
C SER A 198 -8.35 26.92 -25.76
N ASN A 199 -9.29 27.67 -26.36
CA ASN A 199 -9.06 28.51 -27.56
C ASN A 199 -7.86 29.49 -27.45
N ASN A 200 -7.15 29.48 -26.33
CA ASN A 200 -5.95 30.21 -25.98
C ASN A 200 -4.65 29.39 -26.07
N GLY A 201 -4.65 28.16 -26.62
CA GLY A 201 -3.42 27.40 -26.91
C GLY A 201 -2.78 26.67 -25.72
N TYR A 202 -3.42 26.60 -24.56
CA TYR A 202 -2.90 25.83 -23.41
C TYR A 202 -3.13 24.32 -23.60
N VAL A 203 -2.05 23.56 -23.45
CA VAL A 203 -2.06 22.08 -23.40
C VAL A 203 -2.07 21.64 -21.94
N LYS A 204 -3.03 20.78 -21.57
CA LYS A 204 -3.16 20.29 -20.20
C LYS A 204 -2.11 19.19 -19.92
N PRO A 205 -1.29 19.31 -18.87
CA PRO A 205 -0.32 18.27 -18.52
C PRO A 205 -1.03 17.00 -18.01
N LEU A 206 -0.47 15.83 -18.34
CA LEU A 206 -0.94 14.53 -17.85
C LEU A 206 -0.02 14.03 -16.73
N LEU A 207 -0.61 13.71 -15.56
CA LEU A 207 0.11 13.12 -14.44
C LEU A 207 0.26 11.62 -14.64
N VAL A 208 1.48 11.10 -14.47
CA VAL A 208 1.80 9.66 -14.58
C VAL A 208 2.52 9.15 -13.33
N THR A 209 2.39 7.86 -13.05
CA THR A 209 3.11 7.18 -11.97
C THR A 209 4.42 6.61 -12.49
N HIS A 210 5.53 6.91 -11.81
CA HIS A 210 6.86 6.43 -12.17
C HIS A 210 7.64 5.99 -10.93
N ILE A 211 8.48 4.96 -11.05
CA ILE A 211 9.38 4.50 -9.98
C ILE A 211 10.78 5.07 -10.23
N PRO A 212 11.30 5.96 -9.36
CA PRO A 212 12.65 6.50 -9.49
C PRO A 212 13.71 5.39 -9.53
N GLY A 213 14.71 5.51 -10.41
CA GLY A 213 15.86 4.60 -10.47
C GLY A 213 15.64 3.27 -11.20
N MET A 214 14.42 2.94 -11.64
CA MET A 214 14.11 1.70 -12.37
C MET A 214 13.84 1.90 -13.87
N GLY A 215 14.02 3.12 -14.37
CA GLY A 215 13.97 3.47 -15.79
C GLY A 215 15.27 3.11 -16.50
N GLY A 216 15.49 1.83 -16.77
CA GLY A 216 16.71 1.35 -17.42
C GLY A 216 16.52 -0.03 -18.06
N GLN A 217 15.71 -0.11 -19.12
CA GLN A 217 15.86 -1.17 -20.13
C GLN A 217 16.28 -0.55 -21.46
N PRO A 218 17.31 -1.08 -22.14
CA PRO A 218 17.70 -0.60 -23.46
C PRO A 218 16.68 -1.12 -24.49
N GLY A 219 15.79 -0.24 -24.98
CA GLY A 219 14.94 -0.58 -26.12
C GLY A 219 13.60 0.13 -26.27
N SER A 220 13.08 0.82 -25.24
CA SER A 220 11.84 1.61 -25.36
C SER A 220 12.10 3.08 -25.05
N ASN A 221 12.85 3.72 -25.95
CA ASN A 221 13.14 5.14 -25.90
C ASN A 221 11.96 5.94 -26.46
N ILE A 222 10.99 6.31 -25.62
CA ILE A 222 10.08 7.42 -25.95
C ILE A 222 9.98 8.48 -24.84
N ASN A 223 10.25 8.18 -23.56
CA ASN A 223 10.11 9.20 -22.52
C ASN A 223 11.26 9.20 -21.50
N SER A 224 12.43 9.67 -21.93
CA SER A 224 13.46 10.16 -21.01
C SER A 224 13.03 11.54 -20.50
N TYR A 225 12.27 11.60 -19.41
CA TYR A 225 12.06 12.88 -18.74
C TYR A 225 13.36 13.29 -18.02
N PRO A 226 13.89 14.50 -18.23
CA PRO A 226 15.05 14.97 -17.50
C PRO A 226 14.76 14.97 -16.00
N ASN A 227 15.76 14.62 -15.19
CA ASN A 227 15.70 14.72 -13.74
C ASN A 227 15.12 16.08 -13.34
N THR A 228 14.16 16.08 -12.42
CA THR A 228 13.65 17.29 -11.76
C THR A 228 14.84 18.14 -11.31
N PRO A 229 14.95 19.42 -11.69
CA PRO A 229 16.04 20.25 -11.23
C PRO A 229 15.97 20.34 -9.70
N GLN A 230 17.00 19.82 -9.03
CA GLN A 230 17.21 20.06 -7.61
C GLN A 230 17.34 21.57 -7.43
N THR A 231 16.40 22.17 -6.71
CA THR A 231 16.52 23.57 -6.29
C THR A 231 17.79 23.70 -5.45
N MET A 232 18.85 24.29 -6.00
CA MET A 232 20.10 24.65 -5.31
C MET A 232 19.90 25.81 -4.31
N PHE A 233 18.75 25.91 -3.64
CA PHE A 233 18.62 26.82 -2.51
C PHE A 233 19.20 26.14 -1.27
N GLN A 234 20.53 26.20 -1.17
CA GLN A 234 21.21 26.15 0.12
C GLN A 234 20.78 27.41 0.90
N PRO A 235 20.18 27.31 2.10
CA PRO A 235 20.11 28.46 2.98
C PRO A 235 21.53 28.72 3.49
N GLN A 236 22.24 29.65 2.85
CA GLN A 236 23.46 30.21 3.41
C GLN A 236 23.07 31.06 4.64
N SER A 237 23.36 30.57 5.83
CA SER A 237 23.45 31.40 7.03
C SER A 237 24.61 32.39 6.85
N PRO A 238 24.50 33.67 7.25
CA PRO A 238 25.62 34.59 7.19
C PRO A 238 26.63 34.27 8.29
N ASP A 239 27.89 34.03 7.90
CA ASP A 239 29.01 33.89 8.82
C ASP A 239 29.34 35.23 9.52
N THR A 240 29.50 35.13 10.83
CA THR A 240 29.92 36.21 11.73
C THR A 240 31.29 36.77 11.37
N ALA A 241 31.36 38.10 11.25
CA ALA A 241 32.57 38.84 10.95
C ALA A 241 33.66 38.71 12.02
N SER A 242 34.87 38.48 11.50
CA SER A 242 36.21 38.72 12.05
C SER A 242 36.34 39.66 13.26
N VAL A 243 37.06 39.21 14.29
CA VAL A 243 37.87 40.06 15.16
C VAL A 243 39.33 39.61 15.05
N MET A 244 40.17 40.53 14.58
CA MET A 244 41.62 40.45 14.51
C MET A 244 42.24 40.52 15.91
N SER A 245 43.26 39.71 16.17
CA SER A 245 44.43 40.14 16.95
C SER A 245 45.63 39.22 16.69
N ASP A 246 46.75 39.87 16.45
CA ASP A 246 48.05 39.45 15.90
C ASP A 246 48.90 38.44 16.73
N PRO A 247 50.04 37.96 16.17
CA PRO A 247 50.70 36.72 16.57
C PRO A 247 51.88 36.93 17.52
N VAL A 248 52.26 35.89 18.29
CA VAL A 248 53.60 35.78 18.87
C VAL A 248 54.06 34.31 18.84
N SER A 249 55.20 34.08 18.20
CA SER A 249 56.00 32.85 18.28
C SER A 249 57.03 33.01 19.39
N TYR A 250 57.32 31.98 20.19
CA TYR A 250 58.67 31.49 20.54
C TYR A 250 58.64 30.47 21.69
N HIS A 251 59.44 29.41 21.48
CA HIS A 251 60.19 28.60 22.46
C HIS A 251 59.52 27.52 23.34
N SER A 252 59.79 26.27 22.92
CA SER A 252 60.26 25.10 23.70
C SER A 252 60.71 25.36 25.15
N VAL A 253 60.20 24.58 26.11
CA VAL A 253 61.00 23.89 27.17
C VAL A 253 60.24 22.64 27.69
N LEU A 254 61.01 21.59 27.96
CA LEU A 254 60.68 20.36 28.68
C LEU A 254 60.33 20.58 30.17
N GLU A 255 59.73 19.55 30.76
CA GLU A 255 59.92 19.01 32.13
C GLU A 255 58.66 18.86 33.01
N LEU A 256 58.52 17.60 33.46
CA LEU A 256 57.75 17.00 34.56
C LEU A 256 56.24 16.76 34.36
#